data_AF-A0A0P1AAA8-F1
#
_entry.id   AF-A0A0P1AAA8-F1
#
_cell.length_a   1.000
_cell.length_b   1.000
_cell.length_c   1.000
_cell.angle_alpha   90.00
_cell.angle_beta   90.00
_cell.angle_gamma   90.00
#
_symmetry.space_group_name_H-M   'P 1'
#
loop_
_entity.id
_entity.type
_entity.pdbx_description
1 polymer ?
#
loop_
_entity_poly.entity_id
_entity_poly.type
_entity_poly.pdbx_seq_one_letter_code
_entity_poly.pdbx_strand_id
1 'polypeptide(L)'
;MRYIPVAVAPLVCLCLLSSTSASRFQFSLTSRTEECFMETVNARASDNKVLFRFGILEPEIYDVVDVAVKSPSQREVMTWKSEQNNFKTAVIRESGLYHLCFRKLKGASSIITLFYSFDFISTGVRSLTLIPNVTATINKDTPTISAYMQMALTTLNSEVIRMGVMEFDLVGVSQSIIRGNTRVKLLLTVDSITDEEYVDIALAMLPDRMQHPITWKTMESYATGGFRDYVIDDAATELGSHVSFDITEIFENKLNGPAETITFSIHAQENGDAVVFGTHHVSEDYFPHIVVEDLGLELMHEVAYFKESVFTLRGDISFIKHRERMSRDAAESANSRVKWMSLITNILLVAIAFGQVVYIRSMLESSY
;
A
#
# COMPACT_ATOMS: atom_id res chain seq x y z
N MET A 1 -42.22 23.87 -42.17
CA MET A 1 -41.06 24.47 -41.47
C MET A 1 -41.42 24.56 -39.99
N ARG A 2 -40.73 23.99 -39.01
CA ARG A 2 -39.40 23.38 -38.90
C ARG A 2 -39.49 22.30 -37.80
N TYR A 3 -38.95 21.12 -38.09
CA TYR A 3 -38.75 20.04 -37.12
C TYR A 3 -37.62 20.44 -36.16
N ILE A 4 -37.88 20.38 -34.85
CA ILE A 4 -36.86 20.46 -33.81
C ILE A 4 -36.37 19.02 -33.58
N PRO A 5 -35.05 18.74 -33.61
CA PRO A 5 -34.56 17.36 -33.55
C PRO A 5 -34.57 16.87 -32.10
N VAL A 6 -35.38 15.85 -31.83
CA VAL A 6 -35.53 15.12 -30.55
C VAL A 6 -34.30 14.24 -30.23
N ALA A 7 -33.24 14.28 -31.05
CA ALA A 7 -32.10 13.37 -30.97
C ALA A 7 -30.97 13.82 -30.02
N VAL A 8 -31.01 15.01 -29.42
CA VAL A 8 -29.89 15.54 -28.60
C VAL A 8 -30.06 15.23 -27.10
N ALA A 9 -31.28 14.96 -26.64
CA ALA A 9 -31.57 14.71 -25.23
C ALA A 9 -30.93 13.42 -24.63
N PRO A 10 -30.84 12.27 -25.33
CA PRO A 10 -30.28 11.05 -24.72
C PRO A 10 -28.75 11.06 -24.63
N LEU A 11 -28.06 11.89 -25.42
CA LEU A 11 -26.60 11.95 -25.43
C LEU A 11 -26.04 12.77 -24.25
N VAL A 12 -26.77 13.80 -23.82
CA VAL A 12 -26.39 14.63 -22.66
C VAL A 12 -26.60 13.88 -21.34
N CYS A 13 -27.57 12.97 -21.28
CA CYS A 13 -27.87 12.21 -20.07
C CYS A 13 -26.83 11.11 -19.77
N LEU A 14 -26.08 10.64 -20.78
CA LEU A 14 -25.01 9.64 -20.59
C LEU A 14 -23.70 10.23 -20.03
N CYS A 15 -23.49 11.55 -20.15
CA CYS A 15 -22.31 12.23 -19.62
C CYS A 15 -22.42 12.60 -18.13
N LEU A 16 -23.59 12.40 -17.50
CA LEU A 16 -23.83 12.77 -16.09
C LEU A 16 -23.55 11.63 -15.10
N LEU A 17 -23.07 10.47 -15.56
CA LEU A 17 -22.75 9.30 -14.73
C LEU A 17 -21.26 9.14 -14.41
N SER A 18 -20.47 10.20 -14.45
CA SER A 18 -19.07 10.17 -14.00
C SER A 18 -18.94 10.61 -12.55
N SER A 19 -19.48 9.82 -11.62
CA SER A 19 -19.06 9.88 -10.21
C SER A 19 -17.82 9.00 -10.04
N THR A 20 -16.68 9.45 -10.55
CA THR A 20 -15.39 8.85 -10.23
C THR A 20 -14.86 9.50 -8.96
N SER A 21 -14.91 8.78 -7.84
CA SER A 21 -14.22 9.14 -6.60
C SER A 21 -12.71 8.95 -6.79
N ALA A 22 -12.08 9.91 -7.46
CA ALA A 22 -10.64 9.99 -7.62
C ALA A 22 -10.25 11.45 -7.37
N SER A 23 -9.53 11.71 -6.28
CA SER A 23 -9.04 13.05 -6.03
C SER A 23 -7.75 13.25 -6.83
N ARG A 24 -7.74 14.30 -7.63
CA ARG A 24 -6.55 14.78 -8.34
C ARG A 24 -6.45 16.25 -8.05
N PHE A 25 -5.33 16.63 -7.45
CA PHE A 25 -5.13 17.99 -6.98
C PHE A 25 -3.73 18.46 -7.30
N GLN A 26 -3.62 19.75 -7.57
CA GLN A 26 -2.35 20.45 -7.78
C GLN A 26 -2.23 21.54 -6.72
N PHE A 27 -1.06 21.65 -6.12
CA PHE A 27 -0.78 22.62 -5.06
C PHE A 27 0.68 23.02 -5.05
N SER A 28 1.01 24.09 -4.33
CA SER A 28 2.38 24.61 -4.25
C SER A 28 2.90 24.59 -2.82
N LEU A 29 4.12 24.06 -2.65
CA LEU A 29 4.87 24.08 -1.41
C LEU A 29 5.86 25.25 -1.40
N THR A 30 5.64 26.20 -0.50
CA THR A 30 6.53 27.35 -0.27
C THR A 30 7.45 27.14 0.93
N SER A 31 6.92 26.51 1.98
CA SER A 31 7.59 26.18 3.24
C SER A 31 8.21 24.78 3.20
N ARG A 32 9.08 24.50 4.18
CA ARG A 32 9.63 23.15 4.45
C ARG A 32 8.85 22.40 5.55
N THR A 33 7.72 22.95 5.97
CA THR A 33 6.77 22.28 6.85
C THR A 33 6.11 21.11 6.12
N GLU A 34 5.72 20.09 6.86
CA GLU A 34 4.91 19.00 6.32
C GLU A 34 3.48 19.52 6.10
N GLU A 35 2.97 19.40 4.88
CA GLU A 35 1.59 19.73 4.51
C GLU A 35 0.85 18.43 4.21
N CYS A 36 -0.26 18.19 4.89
CA CYS A 36 -1.05 16.96 4.74
C CYS A 36 -2.46 17.25 4.25
N PHE A 37 -2.92 16.43 3.31
CA PHE A 37 -4.31 16.40 2.84
C PHE A 37 -4.98 15.10 3.29
N MET A 38 -6.30 15.12 3.51
CA MET A 38 -7.01 13.96 4.03
C MET A 38 -7.97 13.39 2.98
N GLU A 39 -7.97 12.07 2.84
CA GLU A 39 -8.92 11.34 2.00
C GLU A 39 -9.65 10.29 2.83
N THR A 40 -10.98 10.26 2.70
CA THR A 40 -11.81 9.25 3.37
C THR A 40 -11.80 7.96 2.57
N VAL A 41 -11.44 6.86 3.21
CA VAL A 41 -11.46 5.51 2.64
C VAL A 41 -12.42 4.63 3.42
N ASN A 42 -13.18 3.81 2.70
CA ASN A 42 -14.05 2.80 3.28
C ASN A 42 -13.61 1.41 2.80
N ALA A 43 -12.78 0.78 3.61
CA ALA A 43 -12.19 -0.54 3.38
C ALA A 43 -13.23 -1.64 3.66
N ARG A 44 -14.14 -1.86 2.71
CA ARG A 44 -15.27 -2.81 2.85
C ARG A 44 -14.98 -4.23 2.37
N ALA A 45 -13.78 -4.50 1.86
CA ALA A 45 -13.39 -5.83 1.42
C ALA A 45 -12.01 -6.19 1.96
N SER A 46 -11.51 -7.39 1.68
CA SER A 46 -10.19 -7.85 2.10
C SER A 46 -9.10 -7.37 1.13
N ASP A 47 -9.45 -7.21 -0.14
CA ASP A 47 -8.57 -6.80 -1.23
C ASP A 47 -8.80 -5.32 -1.61
N ASN A 48 -8.82 -4.42 -0.61
CA ASN A 48 -8.85 -3.00 -0.93
C ASN A 48 -7.45 -2.51 -1.26
N LYS A 49 -7.35 -1.71 -2.31
CA LYS A 49 -6.09 -1.13 -2.76
C LYS A 49 -6.18 0.39 -2.81
N VAL A 50 -5.13 1.04 -2.35
CA VAL A 50 -4.88 2.46 -2.57
C VAL A 50 -3.78 2.60 -3.59
N LEU A 51 -4.06 3.42 -4.60
CA LEU A 51 -3.18 3.75 -5.70
C LEU A 51 -2.83 5.21 -5.54
N PHE A 52 -1.56 5.49 -5.25
CA PHE A 52 -1.10 6.84 -5.00
C PHE A 52 0.06 7.20 -5.91
N ARG A 53 -0.05 8.35 -6.57
CA ARG A 53 1.01 8.91 -7.40
C ARG A 53 1.16 10.39 -7.13
N PHE A 54 2.39 10.87 -7.23
CA PHE A 54 2.71 12.28 -7.14
C PHE A 54 3.83 12.65 -8.10
N GLY A 55 3.96 13.93 -8.37
CA GLY A 55 5.11 14.46 -9.08
C GLY A 55 5.21 15.97 -9.00
N ILE A 56 6.43 16.46 -9.04
CA ILE A 56 6.73 17.88 -9.26
C ILE A 56 6.46 18.17 -10.75
N LEU A 57 5.65 19.18 -11.04
CA LEU A 57 5.24 19.48 -12.43
C LEU A 57 6.40 20.01 -13.28
N GLU A 58 7.19 20.90 -12.69
CA GLU A 58 8.33 21.58 -13.31
C GLU A 58 9.52 21.49 -12.34
N PRO A 59 10.19 20.33 -12.29
CA PRO A 59 11.31 20.11 -11.37
C PRO A 59 12.58 20.87 -11.82
N GLU A 60 13.32 21.45 -10.89
CA GLU A 60 14.75 21.68 -11.11
C GLU A 60 15.58 20.46 -10.64
N ILE A 61 16.85 20.40 -11.02
CA ILE A 61 17.75 19.25 -10.78
C ILE A 61 17.80 18.84 -9.30
N TYR A 62 17.70 19.79 -8.37
CA TYR A 62 17.81 19.55 -6.92
C TYR A 62 16.48 19.65 -6.17
N ASP A 63 15.38 19.83 -6.88
CA ASP A 63 14.07 19.87 -6.24
C ASP A 63 13.64 18.46 -5.94
N VAL A 64 13.40 18.15 -4.67
CA VAL A 64 12.94 16.84 -4.19
C VAL A 64 11.98 17.04 -3.02
N VAL A 65 11.09 16.06 -2.84
CA VAL A 65 10.11 16.04 -1.75
C VAL A 65 10.15 14.71 -1.01
N ASP A 66 9.84 14.76 0.28
CA ASP A 66 9.44 13.58 1.04
C ASP A 66 7.92 13.47 1.00
N VAL A 67 7.41 12.26 0.75
CA VAL A 67 5.98 12.00 0.67
C VAL A 67 5.64 10.78 1.49
N ALA A 68 4.56 10.84 2.25
CA ALA A 68 4.06 9.72 3.05
C ALA A 68 2.54 9.64 2.96
N VAL A 69 2.01 8.44 2.78
CA VAL A 69 0.59 8.12 2.93
C VAL A 69 0.44 7.39 4.26
N LYS A 70 -0.22 8.04 5.21
CA LYS A 70 -0.43 7.51 6.56
C LYS A 70 -1.86 7.01 6.72
N SER A 71 -2.04 5.87 7.38
CA SER A 71 -3.36 5.31 7.72
C SER A 71 -4.07 6.18 8.77
N PRO A 72 -5.37 5.92 9.06
CA PRO A 72 -6.09 6.57 10.16
C PRO A 72 -5.37 6.43 11.51
N SER A 73 -4.71 5.30 11.73
CA SER A 73 -3.84 5.04 12.90
C SER A 73 -2.45 5.68 12.85
N GLN A 74 -2.17 6.56 11.88
CA GLN A 74 -0.87 7.22 11.66
C GLN A 74 0.28 6.31 11.25
N ARG A 75 0.01 5.06 10.86
CA ARG A 75 1.03 4.17 10.31
C ARG A 75 1.37 4.57 8.88
N GLU A 76 2.66 4.65 8.55
CA GLU A 76 3.10 4.92 7.18
C GLU A 76 2.84 3.70 6.29
N VAL A 77 1.83 3.78 5.42
CA VAL A 77 1.46 2.70 4.47
C VAL A 77 2.36 2.75 3.24
N MET A 78 2.70 3.96 2.79
CA MET A 78 3.64 4.17 1.70
C MET A 78 4.49 5.40 2.00
N THR A 79 5.80 5.30 1.79
CA THR A 79 6.74 6.39 2.05
C THR A 79 7.77 6.48 0.94
N TRP A 80 8.07 7.71 0.54
CA TRP A 80 9.12 8.07 -0.41
C TRP A 80 9.99 9.16 0.19
N LYS A 81 11.30 9.01 0.05
CA LYS A 81 12.29 9.97 0.56
C LYS A 81 13.08 10.57 -0.59
N SER A 82 13.15 11.90 -0.64
CA SER A 82 13.94 12.64 -1.63
C SER A 82 13.62 12.29 -3.08
N GLU A 83 12.34 12.26 -3.44
CA GLU A 83 11.86 11.91 -4.78
C GLU A 83 11.27 13.11 -5.53
N GLN A 84 11.32 13.06 -6.87
CA GLN A 84 10.70 14.07 -7.74
C GLN A 84 9.32 13.67 -8.25
N ASN A 85 9.15 12.38 -8.53
CA ASN A 85 7.89 11.77 -8.92
C ASN A 85 7.97 10.29 -8.57
N ASN A 86 6.84 9.70 -8.17
CA ASN A 86 6.76 8.27 -7.95
C ASN A 86 5.28 7.83 -7.90
N PHE A 87 5.06 6.53 -7.95
CA PHE A 87 3.75 5.92 -7.73
C PHE A 87 3.90 4.55 -7.05
N LYS A 88 2.90 4.16 -6.27
CA LYS A 88 2.82 2.82 -5.66
C LYS A 88 1.37 2.45 -5.43
N THR A 89 1.12 1.16 -5.45
CA THR A 89 -0.13 0.55 -4.99
C THR A 89 0.13 -0.18 -3.69
N ALA A 90 -0.78 -0.05 -2.72
CA ALA A 90 -0.72 -0.77 -1.45
C ALA A 90 -2.09 -1.37 -1.12
N VAL A 91 -2.10 -2.59 -0.59
CA VAL A 91 -3.31 -3.21 -0.02
C VAL A 91 -3.53 -2.65 1.38
N ILE A 92 -4.77 -2.30 1.71
CA ILE A 92 -5.13 -1.67 2.99
C ILE A 92 -6.40 -2.27 3.61
N ARG A 93 -6.48 -2.19 4.94
CA ARG A 93 -7.62 -2.69 5.73
C ARG A 93 -8.36 -1.65 6.56
N GLU A 94 -7.67 -0.59 7.01
CA GLU A 94 -8.29 0.42 7.86
C GLU A 94 -9.28 1.29 7.07
N SER A 95 -10.46 1.49 7.64
CA SER A 95 -11.38 2.51 7.16
C SER A 95 -11.13 3.81 7.92
N GLY A 96 -11.20 4.95 7.23
CA GLY A 96 -11.08 6.25 7.88
C GLY A 96 -10.35 7.29 7.03
N LEU A 97 -9.79 8.30 7.71
CA LEU A 97 -9.09 9.41 7.08
C LEU A 97 -7.60 9.06 6.88
N TYR A 98 -7.23 8.84 5.63
CA TYR A 98 -5.84 8.68 5.22
C TYR A 98 -5.19 10.05 5.03
N HIS A 99 -3.95 10.19 5.50
CA HIS A 99 -3.20 11.44 5.46
C HIS A 99 -2.15 11.37 4.35
N LEU A 100 -2.25 12.27 3.38
CA LEU A 100 -1.35 12.42 2.24
C LEU A 100 -0.40 13.59 2.53
N CYS A 101 0.75 13.27 3.10
CA CYS A 101 1.69 14.25 3.62
C CYS A 101 2.86 14.49 2.68
N PHE A 102 3.19 15.76 2.47
CA PHE A 102 4.26 16.21 1.59
C PHE A 102 5.16 17.17 2.34
N ARG A 103 6.47 16.96 2.26
CA ARG A 103 7.46 17.86 2.84
C ARG A 103 8.49 18.24 1.80
N LYS A 104 8.56 19.54 1.53
CA LYS A 104 9.58 20.12 0.66
C LYS A 104 10.96 20.05 1.33
N LEU A 105 11.97 19.59 0.59
CA LEU A 105 13.36 19.59 1.02
C LEU A 105 14.12 20.82 0.50
N LYS A 106 15.39 20.94 0.88
CA LYS A 106 16.27 21.97 0.35
C LYS A 106 16.54 21.65 -1.14
N GLY A 107 16.03 22.51 -2.02
CA GLY A 107 16.22 22.42 -3.46
C GLY A 107 16.60 23.77 -4.06
N ALA A 108 16.55 23.83 -5.38
CA ALA A 108 16.88 25.03 -6.14
C ALA A 108 15.69 26.02 -6.19
N SER A 109 14.46 25.49 -6.21
CA SER A 109 13.24 26.30 -6.27
C SER A 109 12.79 26.80 -4.89
N SER A 110 12.40 28.08 -4.83
CA SER A 110 11.75 28.67 -3.64
C SER A 110 10.30 28.23 -3.48
N ILE A 111 9.64 27.82 -4.56
CA ILE A 111 8.28 27.27 -4.59
C ILE A 111 8.28 26.04 -5.49
N ILE A 112 7.73 24.93 -5.02
CA ILE A 112 7.59 23.70 -5.81
C ILE A 112 6.11 23.44 -6.01
N THR A 113 5.67 23.27 -7.26
CA THR A 113 4.29 22.91 -7.57
C THR A 113 4.18 21.41 -7.85
N LEU A 114 3.36 20.73 -7.07
CA LEU A 114 3.14 19.30 -7.14
C LEU A 114 1.73 18.99 -7.62
N PHE A 115 1.59 17.83 -8.24
CA PHE A 115 0.31 17.16 -8.35
C PHE A 115 0.33 15.87 -7.56
N TYR A 116 -0.84 15.44 -7.07
CA TYR A 116 -1.05 14.08 -6.63
C TYR A 116 -2.37 13.53 -7.16
N SER A 117 -2.47 12.21 -7.16
CA SER A 117 -3.69 11.46 -7.48
C SER A 117 -3.81 10.33 -6.48
N PHE A 118 -4.94 10.32 -5.78
CA PHE A 118 -5.30 9.26 -4.84
C PHE A 118 -6.53 8.53 -5.40
N ASP A 119 -6.33 7.25 -5.70
CA ASP A 119 -7.35 6.38 -6.26
C ASP A 119 -7.55 5.21 -5.30
N PHE A 120 -8.79 4.92 -4.92
CA PHE A 120 -9.15 3.77 -4.10
C PHE A 120 -9.87 2.71 -4.95
N ILE A 121 -9.59 1.45 -4.68
CA ILE A 121 -10.21 0.28 -5.29
C ILE A 121 -10.67 -0.65 -4.18
N SER A 122 -11.93 -1.09 -4.25
CA SER A 122 -12.49 -2.10 -3.35
C SER A 122 -13.28 -3.08 -4.20
N THR A 123 -12.90 -4.36 -4.13
CA THR A 123 -13.47 -5.47 -4.89
C THR A 123 -14.28 -6.37 -3.98
N GLY A 124 -15.55 -6.00 -3.77
CA GLY A 124 -16.49 -6.80 -3.00
C GLY A 124 -17.15 -6.02 -1.88
N VAL A 125 -18.02 -6.73 -1.15
CA VAL A 125 -18.75 -6.19 -0.01
C VAL A 125 -18.69 -7.18 1.14
N ARG A 126 -18.12 -6.75 2.26
CA ARG A 126 -18.16 -7.48 3.53
C ARG A 126 -19.58 -7.49 4.08
N SER A 127 -20.15 -8.68 4.18
CA SER A 127 -21.50 -8.92 4.71
C SER A 127 -21.47 -9.21 6.21
N LEU A 128 -20.38 -9.78 6.72
CA LEU A 128 -20.23 -10.13 8.14
C LEU A 128 -18.76 -10.05 8.57
N THR A 129 -18.59 -9.67 9.84
CA THR A 129 -17.34 -9.73 10.58
C THR A 129 -17.56 -10.61 11.80
N LEU A 130 -16.66 -11.55 12.05
CA LEU A 130 -16.56 -12.21 13.34
C LEU A 130 -15.22 -11.83 13.98
N ILE A 131 -15.27 -11.43 15.24
CA ILE A 131 -14.11 -11.15 16.09
C ILE A 131 -13.97 -12.36 17.02
N PRO A 132 -12.75 -12.81 17.34
CA PRO A 132 -12.56 -13.96 18.20
C PRO A 132 -13.07 -13.67 19.62
N ASN A 133 -13.65 -14.68 20.26
CA ASN A 133 -14.00 -14.63 21.68
C ASN A 133 -12.75 -14.78 22.56
N VAL A 134 -11.73 -15.49 22.06
CA VAL A 134 -10.47 -15.73 22.74
C VAL A 134 -9.31 -15.61 21.76
N THR A 135 -8.27 -14.86 22.15
CA THR A 135 -6.95 -14.90 21.53
C THR A 135 -5.92 -15.17 22.62
N ALA A 136 -5.02 -16.12 22.42
CA ALA A 136 -4.03 -16.50 23.42
C ALA A 136 -2.72 -16.94 22.78
N THR A 137 -1.61 -16.69 23.47
CA THR A 137 -0.35 -17.40 23.28
C THR A 137 -0.29 -18.57 24.25
N ILE A 138 -0.04 -19.77 23.74
CA ILE A 138 0.42 -20.91 24.52
C ILE A 138 1.94 -21.04 24.38
N ASN A 139 2.61 -21.51 25.44
CA ASN A 139 4.06 -21.63 25.47
C ASN A 139 4.48 -23.00 26.03
N LYS A 140 5.37 -23.68 25.31
CA LYS A 140 5.97 -24.96 25.71
C LYS A 140 6.76 -24.85 27.02
N ASP A 141 7.47 -23.74 27.23
CA ASP A 141 8.33 -23.54 28.41
C ASP A 141 7.51 -23.29 29.68
N THR A 142 6.31 -22.74 29.54
CA THR A 142 5.37 -22.49 30.64
C THR A 142 4.02 -23.15 30.36
N PRO A 143 3.94 -24.49 30.40
CA PRO A 143 2.88 -25.23 29.72
C PRO A 143 1.51 -25.13 30.37
N THR A 144 1.41 -24.54 31.56
CA THR A 144 0.17 -24.36 32.32
C THR A 144 -0.35 -22.92 32.31
N ILE A 145 0.34 -21.99 31.67
CA ILE A 145 0.01 -20.56 31.66
C ILE A 145 -0.10 -20.08 30.21
N SER A 146 -1.07 -19.21 29.95
CA SER A 146 -1.27 -18.57 28.66
C SER A 146 -1.37 -17.06 28.78
N ALA A 147 -0.89 -16.38 27.74
CA ALA A 147 -0.94 -14.92 27.65
C ALA A 147 -2.04 -14.49 26.68
N TYR A 148 -2.95 -13.61 27.09
CA TYR A 148 -4.14 -13.25 26.32
C TYR A 148 -4.05 -11.89 25.61
N MET A 149 -2.95 -11.16 25.78
CA MET A 149 -2.81 -9.79 25.23
C MET A 149 -2.43 -9.79 23.75
N GLN A 150 -1.60 -10.75 23.34
CA GLN A 150 -1.06 -10.86 21.98
C GLN A 150 -0.82 -12.34 21.63
N MET A 151 -0.63 -12.62 20.35
CA MET A 151 -0.28 -13.96 19.87
C MET A 151 1.18 -13.97 19.42
N ALA A 152 2.07 -14.42 20.30
CA ALA A 152 3.48 -14.57 19.99
C ALA A 152 3.74 -15.96 19.39
N LEU A 153 4.45 -15.97 18.27
CA LEU A 153 4.79 -17.13 17.46
C LEU A 153 6.30 -17.28 17.53
N THR A 154 6.78 -18.40 18.06
CA THR A 154 8.23 -18.64 18.12
C THR A 154 8.48 -20.09 17.76
N THR A 155 9.23 -20.30 16.69
CA THR A 155 9.65 -21.61 16.21
C THR A 155 11.17 -21.62 16.08
N LEU A 156 11.82 -22.64 16.62
CA LEU A 156 13.26 -22.80 16.59
C LEU A 156 13.60 -24.23 16.14
N ASN A 157 14.43 -24.35 15.11
CA ASN A 157 14.79 -25.62 14.47
C ASN A 157 13.56 -26.44 14.07
N SER A 158 12.53 -25.80 13.51
CA SER A 158 11.23 -26.39 13.20
C SER A 158 10.43 -26.90 14.41
N GLU A 159 10.87 -26.61 15.63
CA GLU A 159 10.12 -26.92 16.85
C GLU A 159 9.39 -25.68 17.35
N VAL A 160 8.07 -25.76 17.43
CA VAL A 160 7.23 -24.66 17.91
C VAL A 160 7.39 -24.56 19.43
N ILE A 161 7.80 -23.38 19.90
CA ILE A 161 7.93 -23.05 21.33
C ILE A 161 6.72 -22.23 21.77
N ARG A 162 6.30 -21.25 20.97
CA ARG A 162 5.14 -20.41 21.23
C ARG A 162 4.18 -20.47 20.05
N MET A 163 2.90 -20.64 20.35
CA MET A 163 1.83 -20.78 19.35
C MET A 163 0.69 -19.83 19.71
N GLY A 164 0.17 -19.13 18.70
CA GLY A 164 -1.04 -18.33 18.83
C GLY A 164 -2.26 -19.22 18.64
N VAL A 165 -3.30 -18.97 19.43
CA VAL A 165 -4.57 -19.68 19.35
C VAL A 165 -5.68 -18.66 19.37
N MET A 166 -6.67 -18.85 18.50
CA MET A 166 -7.85 -18.01 18.43
C MET A 166 -9.10 -18.87 18.24
N GLU A 167 -10.17 -18.50 18.92
CA GLU A 167 -11.49 -19.12 18.78
C GLU A 167 -12.49 -18.07 18.31
N PHE A 168 -13.40 -18.49 17.43
CA PHE A 168 -14.51 -17.69 16.94
C PHE A 168 -15.81 -18.40 17.24
N ASP A 169 -16.79 -17.63 17.71
CA ASP A 169 -18.16 -18.09 17.88
C ASP A 169 -18.91 -17.99 16.55
N LEU A 170 -19.56 -19.08 16.17
CA LEU A 170 -20.44 -19.18 14.99
C LEU A 170 -21.92 -19.16 15.38
N VAL A 171 -22.25 -19.08 16.68
CA VAL A 171 -23.63 -19.03 17.17
C VAL A 171 -24.34 -17.82 16.55
N GLY A 172 -25.49 -18.11 15.92
CA GLY A 172 -26.31 -17.09 15.25
C GLY A 172 -25.88 -16.76 13.82
N VAL A 173 -24.76 -17.32 13.32
CA VAL A 173 -24.39 -17.20 11.91
C VAL A 173 -25.23 -18.17 11.09
N SER A 174 -26.06 -17.64 10.20
CA SER A 174 -26.90 -18.44 9.30
C SER A 174 -26.12 -18.92 8.08
N GLN A 175 -26.28 -20.19 7.70
CA GLN A 175 -25.76 -20.73 6.44
C GLN A 175 -26.18 -19.92 5.20
N SER A 176 -27.33 -19.22 5.25
CA SER A 176 -27.81 -18.37 4.16
C SER A 176 -26.86 -17.21 3.78
N ILE A 177 -25.86 -16.92 4.62
CA ILE A 177 -24.81 -15.96 4.30
C ILE A 177 -23.83 -16.47 3.24
N ILE A 178 -23.69 -17.79 3.11
CA ILE A 178 -22.84 -18.43 2.11
C ILE A 178 -23.63 -18.58 0.81
N ARG A 179 -23.11 -17.95 -0.24
CA ARG A 179 -23.62 -18.01 -1.62
C ARG A 179 -22.48 -18.45 -2.54
N GLY A 180 -22.79 -18.77 -3.79
CA GLY A 180 -21.80 -19.30 -4.74
C GLY A 180 -20.58 -18.40 -4.99
N ASN A 181 -20.72 -17.09 -4.80
CA ASN A 181 -19.65 -16.08 -4.93
C ASN A 181 -19.15 -15.54 -3.58
N THR A 182 -19.58 -16.13 -2.46
CA THR A 182 -19.08 -15.77 -1.15
C THR A 182 -17.67 -16.33 -0.97
N ARG A 183 -16.80 -15.52 -0.35
CA ARG A 183 -15.51 -15.95 0.18
C ARG A 183 -15.43 -15.60 1.65
N VAL A 184 -14.88 -16.52 2.42
CA VAL A 184 -14.63 -16.32 3.83
C VAL A 184 -13.14 -16.31 4.05
N LYS A 185 -12.64 -15.21 4.62
CA LYS A 185 -11.21 -15.06 4.86
C LYS A 185 -10.93 -14.80 6.33
N LEU A 186 -9.88 -15.42 6.84
CA LEU A 186 -9.31 -15.09 8.14
C LEU A 186 -8.20 -14.05 7.95
N LEU A 187 -8.39 -12.91 8.58
CA LEU A 187 -7.52 -11.75 8.46
C LEU A 187 -6.72 -11.57 9.75
N LEU A 188 -5.39 -11.59 9.65
CA LEU A 188 -4.46 -11.35 10.76
C LEU A 188 -3.57 -10.13 10.47
N THR A 189 -3.01 -9.53 11.51
CA THR A 189 -2.04 -8.43 11.38
C THR A 189 -0.79 -8.74 12.18
N VAL A 190 0.36 -8.67 11.52
CA VAL A 190 1.67 -8.82 12.14
C VAL A 190 2.09 -7.50 12.77
N ASP A 191 2.34 -7.52 14.07
CA ASP A 191 2.81 -6.38 14.87
C ASP A 191 4.32 -6.20 14.71
N SER A 192 5.08 -7.27 14.99
CA SER A 192 6.53 -7.26 14.93
C SER A 192 7.09 -8.61 14.49
N ILE A 193 8.26 -8.57 13.86
CA ILE A 193 9.08 -9.74 13.52
C ILE A 193 10.45 -9.51 14.16
N THR A 194 10.93 -10.49 14.93
CA THR A 194 12.26 -10.49 15.53
C THR A 194 13.22 -11.19 14.58
N ASP A 195 14.42 -10.61 14.40
CA ASP A 195 15.57 -11.18 13.67
C ASP A 195 15.48 -11.31 12.13
N GLU A 196 14.29 -11.31 11.52
CA GLU A 196 14.11 -11.42 10.06
C GLU A 196 13.22 -10.33 9.44
N GLU A 197 13.34 -10.12 8.12
CA GLU A 197 12.52 -9.15 7.36
C GLU A 197 11.13 -9.71 7.02
N TYR A 198 11.00 -11.03 7.00
CA TYR A 198 9.78 -11.76 6.69
C TYR A 198 9.56 -12.87 7.73
N VAL A 199 8.30 -13.24 7.94
CA VAL A 199 7.92 -14.43 8.70
C VAL A 199 6.86 -15.18 7.92
N ASP A 200 7.03 -16.49 7.81
CA ASP A 200 6.02 -17.37 7.24
C ASP A 200 5.10 -17.90 8.35
N ILE A 201 3.82 -17.52 8.30
CA ILE A 201 2.82 -17.88 9.29
C ILE A 201 1.93 -18.97 8.72
N ALA A 202 1.97 -20.15 9.34
CA ALA A 202 1.08 -21.24 9.02
C ALA A 202 -0.19 -21.20 9.88
N LEU A 203 -1.34 -21.37 9.22
CA LEU A 203 -2.64 -21.49 9.85
C LEU A 203 -3.02 -22.97 9.95
N ALA A 204 -3.37 -23.44 11.14
CA ALA A 204 -3.89 -24.77 11.36
C ALA A 204 -5.24 -24.74 12.09
N MET A 205 -6.11 -25.70 11.76
CA MET A 205 -7.41 -25.85 12.39
C MET A 205 -7.32 -26.78 13.60
N LEU A 206 -7.93 -26.40 14.73
CA LEU A 206 -8.13 -27.36 15.81
C LEU A 206 -9.37 -28.23 15.48
N PRO A 207 -9.23 -29.56 15.37
CA PRO A 207 -10.35 -30.43 14.97
C PRO A 207 -11.40 -30.56 16.08
N ASP A 208 -10.93 -30.70 17.32
CA ASP A 208 -11.74 -30.95 18.51
C ASP A 208 -12.16 -29.64 19.18
N ARG A 209 -13.21 -29.73 20.02
CA ARG A 209 -13.66 -28.58 20.81
C ARG A 209 -12.54 -28.16 21.77
N MET A 210 -12.25 -26.87 21.75
CA MET A 210 -11.29 -26.26 22.66
C MET A 210 -11.68 -26.48 24.13
N GLN A 211 -10.70 -26.88 24.95
CA GLN A 211 -10.86 -26.99 26.39
C GLN A 211 -10.24 -25.77 27.09
N HIS A 212 -10.98 -25.18 28.02
CA HIS A 212 -10.49 -24.07 28.83
C HIS A 212 -10.00 -24.56 30.21
N PRO A 213 -8.93 -23.97 30.78
CA PRO A 213 -8.10 -22.92 30.19
C PRO A 213 -7.24 -23.45 29.03
N ILE A 214 -7.07 -22.63 27.99
CA ILE A 214 -6.21 -22.97 26.86
C ILE A 214 -4.78 -22.87 27.35
N THR A 215 -4.02 -23.95 27.28
CA THR A 215 -2.62 -24.01 27.69
C THR A 215 -1.90 -25.00 26.81
N TRP A 216 -0.57 -24.94 26.75
CA TRP A 216 0.21 -25.93 26.01
C TRP A 216 -0.10 -27.36 26.46
N LYS A 217 -0.30 -27.55 27.77
CA LYS A 217 -0.61 -28.85 28.36
C LYS A 217 -2.00 -29.38 27.97
N THR A 218 -3.02 -28.51 27.94
CA THR A 218 -4.40 -28.92 27.59
C THR A 218 -4.58 -29.20 26.11
N MET A 219 -3.66 -28.71 25.26
CA MET A 219 -3.63 -29.03 23.83
C MET A 219 -2.92 -30.36 23.53
N GLU A 220 -2.39 -31.05 24.55
CA GLU A 220 -1.89 -32.43 24.49
C GLU A 220 -1.07 -32.75 23.22
N SER A 221 -1.48 -33.77 22.45
CA SER A 221 -0.81 -34.24 21.24
C SER A 221 -0.84 -33.22 20.11
N TYR A 222 -1.85 -32.35 20.08
CA TYR A 222 -1.96 -31.31 19.07
C TYR A 222 -0.79 -30.34 19.16
N ALA A 223 -0.51 -29.78 20.35
CA ALA A 223 0.60 -28.82 20.53
C ALA A 223 1.98 -29.45 20.35
N THR A 224 2.15 -30.75 20.63
CA THR A 224 3.44 -31.44 20.48
C THR A 224 3.72 -31.96 19.07
N GLY A 225 3.01 -31.46 18.05
CA GLY A 225 3.27 -31.76 16.64
C GLY A 225 2.04 -32.20 15.84
N GLY A 226 0.96 -32.61 16.51
CA GLY A 226 -0.28 -33.02 15.83
C GLY A 226 -0.93 -31.89 15.01
N PHE A 227 -0.68 -30.62 15.35
CA PHE A 227 -1.14 -29.47 14.56
C PHE A 227 -0.69 -29.50 13.10
N ARG A 228 0.43 -30.18 12.79
CA ARG A 228 1.00 -30.27 11.43
C ARG A 228 0.06 -30.99 10.47
N ASP A 229 -0.74 -31.93 10.96
CA ASP A 229 -1.71 -32.68 10.15
C ASP A 229 -2.96 -31.84 9.81
N TYR A 230 -3.12 -30.68 10.46
CA TYR A 230 -4.26 -29.78 10.30
C TYR A 230 -3.88 -28.40 9.75
N VAL A 231 -2.66 -28.26 9.22
CA VAL A 231 -2.24 -27.04 8.51
C VAL A 231 -3.11 -26.88 7.26
N ILE A 232 -3.73 -25.71 7.16
CA ILE A 232 -4.63 -25.34 6.06
C ILE A 232 -3.82 -24.68 4.96
N ASP A 233 -3.03 -23.67 5.34
CA ASP A 233 -2.34 -22.77 4.43
C ASP A 233 -1.22 -22.04 5.18
N ASP A 234 -0.28 -21.47 4.44
CA ASP A 234 0.83 -20.67 4.95
C ASP A 234 1.04 -19.41 4.09
N ALA A 235 1.67 -18.40 4.68
CA ALA A 235 1.82 -17.10 4.05
C ALA A 235 3.04 -16.37 4.60
N ALA A 236 4.00 -16.13 3.71
CA ALA A 236 5.14 -15.26 3.95
C ALA A 236 4.71 -13.79 4.04
N THR A 237 5.07 -13.11 5.13
CA THR A 237 4.56 -11.77 5.46
C THR A 237 5.65 -10.85 5.99
N GLU A 238 5.58 -9.56 5.66
CA GLU A 238 6.49 -8.52 6.14
C GLU A 238 5.94 -7.82 7.40
N LEU A 239 6.82 -7.13 8.13
CA LEU A 239 6.44 -6.32 9.30
C LEU A 239 5.36 -5.29 8.97
N GLY A 240 4.30 -5.23 9.78
CA GLY A 240 3.17 -4.32 9.57
C GLY A 240 2.28 -4.69 8.38
N SER A 241 2.50 -5.84 7.75
CA SER A 241 1.62 -6.38 6.72
C SER A 241 0.45 -7.15 7.31
N HIS A 242 -0.53 -7.39 6.45
CA HIS A 242 -1.76 -8.07 6.76
C HIS A 242 -1.73 -9.45 6.12
N VAL A 243 -1.94 -10.49 6.92
CA VAL A 243 -2.04 -11.88 6.44
C VAL A 243 -3.50 -12.21 6.19
N SER A 244 -3.77 -12.96 5.13
CA SER A 244 -5.12 -13.37 4.76
C SER A 244 -5.12 -14.83 4.34
N PHE A 245 -5.93 -15.65 5.00
CA PHE A 245 -6.14 -17.05 4.65
C PHE A 245 -7.56 -17.26 4.13
N ASP A 246 -7.71 -17.98 3.03
CA ASP A 246 -9.04 -18.38 2.55
C ASP A 246 -9.52 -19.60 3.35
N ILE A 247 -10.60 -19.42 4.11
CA ILE A 247 -11.19 -20.47 4.95
C ILE A 247 -12.62 -20.80 4.51
N THR A 248 -12.98 -20.48 3.27
CA THR A 248 -14.36 -20.61 2.77
C THR A 248 -14.93 -22.01 2.99
N GLU A 249 -14.21 -23.04 2.56
CA GLU A 249 -14.67 -24.43 2.68
C GLU A 249 -14.78 -24.88 4.14
N ILE A 250 -13.82 -24.50 4.97
CA ILE A 250 -13.77 -24.87 6.39
C ILE A 250 -14.95 -24.22 7.14
N PHE A 251 -15.17 -22.95 6.87
CA PHE A 251 -16.25 -22.17 7.48
C PHE A 251 -17.62 -22.73 7.07
N GLU A 252 -17.82 -23.00 5.78
CA GLU A 252 -19.06 -23.61 5.26
C GLU A 252 -19.31 -24.98 5.90
N ASN A 253 -18.29 -25.84 5.96
CA ASN A 253 -18.38 -27.16 6.60
C ASN A 253 -18.74 -27.08 8.09
N LYS A 254 -18.19 -26.10 8.81
CA LYS A 254 -18.51 -25.90 10.24
C LYS A 254 -19.94 -25.37 10.45
N LEU A 255 -20.44 -24.48 9.59
CA LEU A 255 -21.82 -24.02 9.63
C LEU A 255 -22.84 -25.13 9.33
N ASN A 256 -22.46 -26.13 8.54
CA ASN A 256 -23.31 -27.30 8.24
C ASN A 256 -23.35 -28.32 9.40
N GLY A 257 -22.38 -28.24 10.32
CA GLY A 257 -22.26 -29.14 11.45
C GLY A 257 -22.96 -28.62 12.72
N PRO A 258 -22.94 -29.40 13.80
CA PRO A 258 -23.40 -28.96 15.12
C PRO A 258 -22.42 -28.01 15.82
N ALA A 259 -21.38 -27.52 15.12
CA ALA A 259 -20.29 -26.79 15.74
C ALA A 259 -20.68 -25.33 16.01
N GLU A 260 -20.68 -24.97 17.28
CA GLU A 260 -20.92 -23.59 17.73
C GLU A 260 -19.67 -22.72 17.60
N THR A 261 -18.47 -23.29 17.57
CA THR A 261 -17.22 -22.54 17.47
C THR A 261 -16.29 -23.11 16.39
N ILE A 262 -15.39 -22.24 15.90
CA ILE A 262 -14.26 -22.60 15.06
C ILE A 262 -12.98 -22.09 15.70
N THR A 263 -11.99 -22.97 15.80
CA THR A 263 -10.72 -22.68 16.47
C THR A 263 -9.57 -22.85 15.49
N PHE A 264 -8.67 -21.88 15.51
CA PHE A 264 -7.43 -21.91 14.75
C PHE A 264 -6.23 -21.75 15.67
N SER A 265 -5.14 -22.38 15.28
CA SER A 265 -3.81 -22.10 15.81
C SER A 265 -2.92 -21.57 14.71
N ILE A 266 -2.03 -20.65 15.07
CA ILE A 266 -1.02 -20.09 14.18
C ILE A 266 0.37 -20.30 14.77
N HIS A 267 1.33 -20.54 13.90
CA HIS A 267 2.74 -20.71 14.26
C HIS A 267 3.62 -20.22 13.11
N ALA A 268 4.86 -19.85 13.43
CA ALA A 268 5.86 -19.55 12.40
C ALA A 268 6.43 -20.84 11.81
N GLN A 269 6.70 -20.88 10.50
CA GLN A 269 7.42 -22.00 9.88
C GLN A 269 8.94 -21.91 10.13
N GLU A 270 9.60 -23.08 10.06
CA GLU A 270 11.05 -23.25 10.19
C GLU A 270 11.69 -22.58 11.42
N ASN A 271 12.22 -21.37 11.25
CA ASN A 271 12.72 -20.48 12.29
C ASN A 271 12.00 -19.15 12.11
N GLY A 272 11.32 -18.71 13.16
CA GLY A 272 10.64 -17.43 13.11
C GLY A 272 10.18 -17.01 14.49
N ASP A 273 10.33 -15.72 14.78
CA ASP A 273 9.83 -15.11 15.99
C ASP A 273 9.03 -13.87 15.61
N ALA A 274 7.73 -13.90 15.86
CA ALA A 274 6.81 -12.84 15.45
C ALA A 274 5.68 -12.65 16.46
N VAL A 275 5.12 -11.45 16.46
CA VAL A 275 3.93 -11.10 17.23
C VAL A 275 2.81 -10.74 16.28
N VAL A 276 1.67 -11.40 16.45
CA VAL A 276 0.41 -11.09 15.78
C VAL A 276 -0.52 -10.44 16.81
N PHE A 277 -1.21 -9.38 16.40
CA PHE A 277 -2.15 -8.69 17.28
C PHE A 277 -3.26 -9.64 17.76
N GLY A 278 -3.56 -9.57 19.06
CA GLY A 278 -4.76 -10.14 19.64
C GLY A 278 -5.91 -9.13 19.61
N THR A 279 -6.79 -9.19 20.60
CA THR A 279 -7.93 -8.26 20.76
C THR A 279 -7.70 -7.17 21.81
N HIS A 280 -6.46 -6.99 22.27
CA HIS A 280 -6.13 -6.03 23.34
C HIS A 280 -5.18 -4.94 22.83
N HIS A 281 -5.41 -3.70 23.30
CA HIS A 281 -4.53 -2.54 23.11
C HIS A 281 -4.30 -2.09 21.64
N VAL A 282 -5.16 -2.50 20.71
CA VAL A 282 -5.12 -2.04 19.31
C VAL A 282 -6.50 -1.66 18.79
N SER A 283 -6.55 -0.97 17.63
CA SER A 283 -7.82 -0.66 16.94
C SER A 283 -8.50 -1.94 16.45
N GLU A 284 -9.83 -1.94 16.36
CA GLU A 284 -10.62 -3.10 15.92
C GLU A 284 -10.23 -3.61 14.52
N ASP A 285 -9.78 -2.71 13.63
CA ASP A 285 -9.30 -3.05 12.30
C ASP A 285 -8.06 -3.98 12.30
N TYR A 286 -7.34 -4.03 13.43
CA TYR A 286 -6.13 -4.83 13.62
C TYR A 286 -6.37 -6.15 14.34
N PHE A 287 -7.54 -6.35 14.94
CA PHE A 287 -7.88 -7.62 15.57
C PHE A 287 -7.83 -8.75 14.54
N PRO A 288 -7.55 -10.00 14.96
CA PRO A 288 -7.89 -11.15 14.16
C PRO A 288 -9.39 -11.10 13.87
N HIS A 289 -9.78 -11.31 12.62
CA HIS A 289 -11.20 -11.37 12.29
C HIS A 289 -11.48 -12.24 11.08
N ILE A 290 -12.61 -12.93 11.12
CA ILE A 290 -13.16 -13.62 9.95
C ILE A 290 -14.07 -12.63 9.23
N VAL A 291 -13.83 -12.46 7.93
CA VAL A 291 -14.71 -11.70 7.05
C VAL A 291 -15.44 -12.64 6.12
N VAL A 292 -16.75 -12.47 6.05
CA VAL A 292 -17.56 -13.05 4.98
C VAL A 292 -17.79 -11.96 3.96
N GLU A 293 -17.31 -12.19 2.74
CA GLU A 293 -17.31 -11.23 1.67
C GLU A 293 -18.06 -11.80 0.48
N ASP A 294 -18.99 -11.02 -0.04
CA ASP A 294 -19.59 -11.28 -1.33
C ASP A 294 -18.61 -10.75 -2.37
N LEU A 295 -17.92 -11.63 -3.09
CA LEU A 295 -17.09 -11.21 -4.23
C LEU A 295 -18.06 -10.51 -5.18
N GLY A 296 -17.76 -9.24 -5.46
CA GLY A 296 -18.55 -8.48 -6.42
C GLY A 296 -18.64 -9.26 -7.75
N LEU A 297 -19.61 -8.89 -8.59
CA LEU A 297 -19.69 -9.43 -9.96
C LEU A 297 -18.28 -9.53 -10.55
N GLU A 298 -17.94 -10.63 -11.23
CA GLU A 298 -16.62 -10.87 -11.82
C GLU A 298 -16.06 -9.64 -12.57
N LEU A 299 -16.97 -8.91 -13.23
CA LEU A 299 -16.72 -7.61 -13.85
C LEU A 299 -16.01 -6.58 -12.95
N MET A 300 -16.36 -6.48 -11.66
CA MET A 300 -15.75 -5.54 -10.71
C MET A 300 -14.28 -5.86 -10.47
N HIS A 301 -13.91 -7.14 -10.41
CA HIS A 301 -12.52 -7.56 -10.29
C HIS A 301 -11.73 -7.23 -11.56
N GLU A 302 -12.32 -7.46 -12.74
CA GLU A 302 -11.69 -7.11 -14.02
C GLU A 302 -11.53 -5.59 -14.18
N VAL A 303 -12.54 -4.80 -13.78
CA VAL A 303 -12.48 -3.33 -13.78
C VAL A 303 -11.42 -2.82 -12.79
N ALA A 304 -11.31 -3.44 -11.61
CA ALA A 304 -10.29 -3.12 -10.63
C ALA A 304 -8.88 -3.40 -11.17
N TYR A 305 -8.65 -4.59 -11.73
CA TYR A 305 -7.39 -4.96 -12.36
C TYR A 305 -7.02 -4.02 -13.52
N PHE A 306 -7.99 -3.70 -14.37
CA PHE A 306 -7.80 -2.76 -15.46
C PHE A 306 -7.46 -1.36 -14.95
N LYS A 307 -8.15 -0.86 -13.91
CA LYS A 307 -7.87 0.44 -13.29
C LYS A 307 -6.45 0.49 -12.73
N GLU A 308 -6.01 -0.56 -12.04
CA GLU A 308 -4.65 -0.70 -11.52
C GLU A 308 -3.61 -0.71 -12.66
N SER A 309 -3.85 -1.49 -13.71
CA SER A 309 -2.97 -1.55 -14.88
C SER A 309 -2.84 -0.19 -15.58
N VAL A 310 -3.96 0.52 -15.79
CA VAL A 310 -3.96 1.87 -16.37
C VAL A 310 -3.23 2.87 -15.48
N PHE A 311 -3.37 2.73 -14.16
CA PHE A 311 -2.66 3.58 -13.21
C PHE A 311 -1.15 3.37 -13.30
N THR A 312 -0.69 2.13 -13.29
CA THR A 312 0.74 1.76 -13.45
C THR A 312 1.30 2.29 -14.76
N LEU A 313 0.62 2.04 -15.89
CA LEU A 313 1.04 2.55 -17.20
C LEU A 313 1.14 4.08 -17.23
N ARG A 314 0.21 4.79 -16.60
CA ARG A 314 0.27 6.25 -16.48
C ARG A 314 1.43 6.72 -15.61
N GLY A 315 1.76 5.96 -14.57
CA GLY A 315 2.94 6.18 -13.72
C GLY A 315 4.23 6.09 -14.54
N ASP A 316 4.42 4.98 -15.26
CA ASP A 316 5.61 4.72 -16.09
C ASP A 316 5.79 5.78 -17.19
N ILE A 317 4.70 6.13 -17.88
CA ILE A 317 4.74 7.19 -18.90
C ILE A 317 5.13 8.53 -18.27
N SER A 318 4.64 8.84 -17.07
CA SER A 318 4.97 10.09 -16.38
C SER A 318 6.45 10.13 -15.99
N PHE A 319 6.98 9.02 -15.48
CA PHE A 319 8.39 8.87 -15.17
C PHE A 319 9.29 9.05 -16.41
N ILE A 320 8.95 8.40 -17.52
CA ILE A 320 9.71 8.52 -18.79
C ILE A 320 9.70 9.98 -19.29
N LYS A 321 8.52 10.61 -19.33
CA LYS A 321 8.38 12.02 -19.75
C LYS A 321 9.18 12.97 -18.87
N HIS A 322 9.20 12.73 -17.56
CA HIS A 322 9.98 13.51 -16.61
C HIS A 322 11.47 13.46 -16.93
N ARG A 323 11.98 12.24 -17.17
CA ARG A 323 13.41 12.04 -17.50
C ARG A 323 13.79 12.63 -18.86
N GLU A 324 12.92 12.55 -19.85
CA GLU A 324 13.12 13.16 -21.17
C GLU A 324 13.28 14.68 -21.06
N ARG A 325 12.40 15.35 -20.29
CA ARG A 325 12.49 16.79 -20.06
C ARG A 325 13.82 17.18 -19.43
N MET A 326 14.21 16.52 -18.34
CA MET A 326 15.50 16.78 -17.70
C MET A 326 16.68 16.58 -18.64
N SER A 327 16.64 15.54 -19.48
CA SER A 327 17.67 15.30 -20.50
C SER A 327 17.71 16.41 -21.55
N ARG A 328 16.55 16.88 -22.01
CA ARG A 328 16.46 17.96 -22.99
C ARG A 328 16.97 19.27 -22.41
N ASP A 329 16.58 19.62 -21.20
CA ASP A 329 17.00 20.85 -20.53
C ASP A 329 18.51 20.86 -20.26
N ALA A 330 19.07 19.70 -19.87
CA ALA A 330 20.50 19.52 -19.76
C ALA A 330 21.22 19.75 -21.12
N ALA A 331 20.71 19.18 -22.21
CA ALA A 331 21.26 19.37 -23.55
C ALA A 331 21.15 20.83 -24.04
N GLU A 332 20.02 21.50 -23.79
CA GLU A 332 19.82 22.91 -24.12
C GLU A 332 20.77 23.82 -23.32
N SER A 333 20.97 23.53 -22.03
CA SER A 333 21.90 24.28 -21.19
C SER A 333 23.36 24.15 -21.66
N ALA A 334 23.78 22.94 -22.07
CA ALA A 334 25.11 22.69 -22.63
C ALA A 334 25.29 23.43 -23.97
N ASN A 335 24.30 23.34 -24.86
CA ASN A 335 24.32 24.04 -26.15
C ASN A 335 24.37 25.56 -25.97
N SER A 336 23.58 26.11 -25.03
CA SER A 336 23.60 27.54 -24.70
C SER A 336 24.99 28.01 -24.23
N ARG A 337 25.64 27.25 -23.34
CA ARG A 337 27.01 27.56 -22.89
C ARG A 337 28.01 27.56 -24.04
N VAL A 338 27.95 26.57 -24.93
CA VAL A 338 28.82 26.49 -26.11
C VAL A 338 28.57 27.66 -27.06
N LYS A 339 27.30 28.01 -27.30
CA LYS A 339 26.92 29.19 -28.11
C LYS A 339 27.49 30.48 -27.54
N TRP A 340 27.38 30.70 -26.23
CA TRP A 340 27.93 31.88 -25.57
C TRP A 340 29.46 31.95 -25.66
N MET A 341 30.15 30.82 -25.46
CA MET A 341 31.59 30.75 -25.65
C MET A 341 32.00 31.06 -27.10
N SER A 342 31.28 30.50 -28.08
CA SER A 342 31.53 30.77 -29.50
C SER A 342 31.23 32.23 -29.89
N LEU A 343 30.23 32.85 -29.30
CA LEU A 343 29.92 34.26 -29.52
C LEU A 343 31.06 35.15 -29.01
N ILE A 344 31.55 34.89 -27.79
CA ILE A 344 32.65 35.64 -27.18
C ILE A 344 33.94 35.49 -27.99
N THR A 345 34.28 34.27 -28.43
CA THR A 345 35.49 34.06 -29.23
C THR A 345 35.41 34.77 -30.59
N ASN A 346 34.25 34.76 -31.25
CA ASN A 346 34.06 35.51 -32.50
C ASN A 346 34.20 37.02 -32.28
N ILE A 347 33.63 37.57 -31.22
CA ILE A 347 33.78 38.99 -30.87
C ILE A 347 35.25 39.34 -30.62
N LEU A 348 35.99 38.48 -29.90
CA LEU A 348 37.41 38.68 -29.64
C LEU A 348 38.24 38.67 -30.93
N LEU A 349 37.96 37.75 -31.86
CA LEU A 349 38.64 37.68 -33.16
C LEU A 349 38.40 38.93 -34.00
N VAL A 350 37.16 39.44 -34.03
CA VAL A 350 36.82 40.69 -34.72
C VAL A 350 37.54 41.89 -34.09
N ALA A 351 37.63 41.94 -32.76
CA ALA A 351 38.34 43.01 -32.06
C ALA A 351 39.85 43.00 -32.38
N ILE A 352 40.47 41.82 -32.42
CA ILE A 352 41.89 41.66 -32.80
C ILE A 352 42.11 42.11 -34.25
N ALA A 353 41.25 41.68 -35.19
CA ALA A 353 41.34 42.08 -36.60
C ALA A 353 41.21 43.60 -36.77
N PHE A 354 40.28 44.25 -36.05
CA PHE A 354 40.15 45.70 -36.07
C PHE A 354 41.39 46.39 -35.49
N GLY A 355 41.92 45.89 -34.38
CA GLY A 355 43.17 46.38 -33.79
C GLY A 355 44.36 46.30 -34.76
N GLN A 356 44.47 45.20 -35.52
CA GLN A 356 45.50 45.04 -36.56
C GLN A 356 45.38 46.10 -37.66
N VAL A 357 44.16 46.38 -38.13
CA VAL A 357 43.93 47.42 -39.17
C VAL A 357 44.31 48.80 -38.65
N VAL A 358 43.91 49.16 -37.42
CA VAL A 358 44.27 50.45 -36.82
C VAL A 358 45.78 50.57 -36.59
N TYR A 359 46.43 49.50 -36.12
CA TYR A 359 47.87 49.49 -35.90
C TYR A 359 48.65 49.70 -37.19
N ILE A 360 48.31 48.96 -38.26
CA ILE A 360 48.96 49.11 -39.58
C ILE A 360 48.75 50.54 -40.13
N ARG A 361 47.53 51.09 -39.99
CA ARG A 361 47.23 52.44 -40.44
C ARG A 361 48.04 53.50 -39.67
N SER A 362 48.09 53.40 -38.34
CA SER A 362 48.89 54.28 -37.49
C SER A 362 50.39 54.24 -37.82
N MET A 363 50.94 53.04 -38.05
CA MET A 363 52.34 52.86 -38.45
C MET A 363 52.66 53.54 -39.79
N LEU A 364 51.77 53.40 -40.79
CA LEU A 364 51.95 54.02 -42.10
C LEU A 364 51.80 55.54 -42.06
N GLU A 365 50.89 56.06 -41.23
CA GLU A 365 50.64 57.50 -41.07
C GLU A 365 51.73 58.19 -40.24
N SER A 366 52.41 57.46 -39.33
CA SER A 366 53.58 57.93 -38.58
C SER A 366 54.90 57.86 -39.38
N SER A 367 54.92 57.18 -40.53
CA SER A 367 56.11 56.99 -41.36
C SER A 367 56.20 57.97 -42.55
N TYR A 368 55.26 58.92 -42.64
CA TYR A 368 55.27 60.06 -43.55
C TYR A 368 55.47 61.34 -42.74
#